data_AF-A0A357WWV0-F1
#
_entry.id   AF-A0A357WWV0-F1
#
_cell.length_a   1.000
_cell.length_b   1.000
_cell.length_c   1.000
_cell.angle_alpha   90.00
_cell.angle_beta   90.00
_cell.angle_gamma   90.00
#
_symmetry.space_group_name_H-M   'P 1'
#
loop_
_entity.id
_entity.type
_entity.pdbx_description
1 polymer ?
#
loop_
_entity_poly.entity_id
_entity_poly.type
_entity_poly.pdbx_seq_one_letter_code
_entity_poly.pdbx_strand_id
1 'polypeptide(L)'
;MGILEDISSFLQQGRAPIVKEKVQEALDQGLSPKEILEKGLLDGMGIIGEKFKKNEIFVPEVLIAARAMNAGVGILKPHLV
;
A
#
# COMPACT_ATOMS: atom_id res chain seq x y z
N MET A 1 -15.41 1.87 5.77
CA MET A 1 -14.16 1.33 5.22
C MET A 1 -13.08 2.32 5.60
N GLY A 2 -12.10 1.89 6.39
CA GLY A 2 -11.03 2.77 6.86
C GLY A 2 -10.04 3.09 5.74
N ILE A 3 -9.40 4.26 5.82
CA ILE A 3 -8.43 4.72 4.81
C ILE A 3 -7.27 3.73 4.58
N LEU A 4 -6.92 2.95 5.61
CA LEU A 4 -5.89 1.90 5.55
C LEU A 4 -6.31 0.73 4.66
N GLU A 5 -7.60 0.34 4.72
CA GLU A 5 -8.16 -0.71 3.86
C GLU A 5 -8.20 -0.26 2.40
N ASP A 6 -8.52 1.02 2.15
CA ASP A 6 -8.49 1.60 0.81
C ASP A 6 -7.06 1.57 0.24
N ILE A 7 -6.06 1.99 1.03
CA ILE A 7 -4.65 1.93 0.63
C ILE A 7 -4.26 0.51 0.23
N SER A 8 -4.61 -0.49 1.05
CA SER A 8 -4.35 -1.90 0.77
C SER A 8 -5.03 -2.35 -0.53
N SER A 9 -6.30 -2.01 -0.74
CA SER A 9 -7.06 -2.38 -1.94
C SER A 9 -6.48 -1.75 -3.21
N PHE A 10 -6.18 -0.46 -3.18
CA PHE A 10 -5.58 0.24 -4.33
C PHE A 10 -4.16 -0.20 -4.61
N LEU A 11 -3.39 -0.57 -3.59
CA LEU A 11 -2.07 -1.17 -3.74
C LEU A 11 -2.16 -2.51 -4.46
N GLN A 12 -3.11 -3.37 -4.07
CA GLN A 12 -3.33 -4.65 -4.74
C GLN A 12 -3.69 -4.49 -6.23
N GLN A 13 -4.41 -3.42 -6.57
CA GLN A 13 -4.73 -3.07 -7.95
C GLN A 13 -3.58 -2.38 -8.69
N GLY A 14 -2.46 -2.08 -8.02
CA GLY A 14 -1.33 -1.42 -8.63
C GLY A 14 -1.51 0.07 -8.91
N ARG A 15 -2.48 0.72 -8.25
CA ARG A 15 -2.84 2.12 -8.47
C ARG A 15 -1.92 3.08 -7.70
N ALA A 16 -0.67 3.17 -8.13
CA ALA A 16 0.35 4.00 -7.47
C ALA A 16 -0.04 5.47 -7.19
N PRO A 17 -0.74 6.20 -8.10
CA PRO A 17 -1.17 7.58 -7.82
C PRO A 17 -2.17 7.65 -6.66
N ILE A 18 -3.18 6.77 -6.67
CA ILE A 18 -4.24 6.74 -5.65
C ILE A 18 -3.65 6.33 -4.29
N VAL A 19 -2.72 5.38 -4.27
CA VAL A 19 -2.02 4.97 -3.04
C VAL A 19 -1.29 6.15 -2.42
N LYS A 20 -0.60 6.99 -3.22
CA LYS A 20 0.06 8.19 -2.70
C LYS A 20 -0.94 9.17 -2.07
N GLU A 21 -2.03 9.46 -2.78
CA GLU A 21 -3.06 10.38 -2.29
C GLU A 21 -3.67 9.88 -0.98
N LYS A 22 -3.98 8.58 -0.89
CA LYS A 22 -4.56 7.98 0.31
C LYS A 22 -3.59 7.91 1.48
N VAL A 23 -2.32 7.64 1.22
CA VAL A 23 -1.27 7.68 2.25
C VAL A 23 -1.11 9.09 2.80
N GLN A 24 -1.13 10.10 1.93
CA GLN A 24 -1.09 11.51 2.35
C GLN A 24 -2.33 11.87 3.17
N GLU A 25 -3.52 11.55 2.68
CA GLU A 25 -4.78 11.78 3.39
C GLU A 25 -4.81 11.08 4.77
N ALA A 26 -4.20 9.90 4.89
CA ALA A 26 -4.07 9.21 6.17
C ALA A 26 -3.13 9.96 7.14
N LEU A 27 -2.01 10.48 6.65
CA LEU A 27 -1.12 11.34 7.46
C LEU A 27 -1.84 12.61 7.90
N ASP A 28 -2.60 13.25 7.00
CA ASP A 28 -3.37 14.47 7.29
C ASP A 28 -4.49 14.22 8.31
N GLN A 29 -5.03 12.99 8.37
CA GLN A 29 -5.97 12.56 9.42
C GLN A 29 -5.29 12.30 10.77
N GLY A 30 -3.97 12.46 10.87
CA GLY A 30 -3.21 12.25 12.10
C GLY A 30 -2.90 10.78 12.39
N LEU A 31 -3.03 9.88 11.41
CA LEU A 31 -2.58 8.49 11.57
C LEU A 31 -1.06 8.42 11.64
N SER A 32 -0.56 7.53 12.48
CA SER A 32 0.87 7.30 12.62
C SER A 32 1.46 6.79 11.28
N PRO A 33 2.57 7.34 10.78
CA PRO A 33 3.23 6.87 9.55
C PRO A 33 3.53 5.36 9.60
N LYS A 34 3.91 4.87 10.78
CA LYS A 34 4.13 3.45 11.05
C LYS A 34 2.86 2.61 10.88
N GLU A 35 1.72 3.09 11.39
CA GLU A 35 0.43 2.39 11.23
C GLU A 35 0.00 2.34 9.76
N ILE A 36 0.22 3.41 8.99
CA ILE A 36 -0.09 3.45 7.56
C ILE A 36 0.77 2.44 6.79
N LEU A 37 2.05 2.34 7.16
CA LEU A 37 2.97 1.36 6.59
C LEU A 37 2.54 -0.08 6.92
N GLU A 38 2.30 -0.39 8.20
CA GLU A 38 2.00 -1.74 8.68
C GLU A 38 0.61 -2.20 8.25
N LYS A 39 -0.43 -1.42 8.55
CA LYS A 39 -1.84 -1.81 8.33
C LYS A 39 -2.36 -1.45 6.94
N GLY A 40 -1.69 -0.57 6.19
CA GLY A 40 -2.08 -0.19 4.84
C GLY A 40 -1.23 -0.88 3.79
N LEU A 41 0.06 -0.52 3.73
CA LEU A 41 0.95 -0.94 2.65
C LEU A 41 1.43 -2.40 2.78
N LEU A 42 1.88 -2.80 3.98
CA LEU A 42 2.38 -4.16 4.23
C LEU A 42 1.25 -5.18 4.18
N ASP A 43 0.09 -4.89 4.75
CA ASP A 43 -1.10 -5.73 4.65
C ASP A 43 -1.50 -5.99 3.19
N GLY A 44 -1.54 -4.93 2.36
CA GLY A 44 -1.83 -5.07 0.93
C GLY A 44 -0.79 -5.93 0.20
N MET A 45 0.48 -5.80 0.57
CA MET A 45 1.55 -6.59 -0.02
C MET A 45 1.51 -8.06 0.44
N GLY A 46 1.09 -8.31 1.68
CA GLY A 46 0.84 -9.65 2.21
C GLY A 46 -0.24 -10.38 1.41
N ILE A 47 -1.33 -9.69 1.08
CA ILE A 47 -2.41 -10.25 0.25
C ILE A 47 -1.91 -10.58 -1.17
N ILE A 48 -1.12 -9.69 -1.79
CA ILE A 48 -0.48 -9.97 -3.07
C ILE A 48 0.44 -11.19 -3.00
N GLY A 49 1.23 -11.32 -1.94
CA GLY A 49 2.09 -12.48 -1.70
C GLY A 49 1.29 -13.79 -1.59
N GLU A 50 0.17 -13.77 -0.87
CA GLU A 50 -0.71 -14.95 -0.75
C GLU A 50 -1.39 -15.30 -2.08
N LYS A 51 -1.89 -14.31 -2.83
CA LYS A 51 -2.45 -14.51 -4.18
C LYS A 51 -1.43 -15.11 -5.14
N PHE A 52 -0.18 -14.63 -5.07
CA PHE A 52 0.91 -15.16 -5.88
C PHE A 52 1.23 -16.62 -5.53
N LYS A 53 1.31 -16.97 -4.25
CA LYS A 53 1.49 -18.38 -3.81
C LYS A 53 0.34 -19.29 -4.25
N LYS A 54 -0.88 -18.77 -4.33
CA LYS A 54 -2.07 -19.50 -4.80
C LYS A 54 -2.18 -19.58 -6.33
N ASN A 55 -1.23 -19.03 -7.09
CA ASN A 55 -1.28 -18.89 -8.54
C ASN A 55 -2.51 -18.11 -9.04
N GLU A 56 -3.04 -17.18 -8.24
CA GLU A 56 -4.16 -16.30 -8.61
C GLU A 56 -3.71 -15.06 -9.39
N ILE A 57 -2.43 -14.68 -9.25
CA ILE A 57 -1.80 -13.56 -9.96
C ILE A 57 -0.40 -13.94 -10.43
N PHE A 58 0.12 -13.22 -11.42
CA PHE A 58 1.44 -13.45 -11.99
C PHE A 58 2.48 -12.41 -11.53
N VAL A 59 3.73 -12.66 -11.88
CA VAL A 59 4.87 -11.77 -11.58
C VAL A 59 4.64 -10.32 -12.01
N PRO A 60 4.07 -10.00 -13.20
CA PRO A 60 3.80 -8.62 -13.59
C PRO A 60 2.89 -7.88 -12.59
N GLU A 61 1.83 -8.51 -12.10
CA GLU A 61 0.91 -7.93 -11.11
C GLU A 61 1.61 -7.65 -9.78
N VAL A 62 2.48 -8.57 -9.34
CA VAL A 62 3.32 -8.36 -8.14
C VAL A 62 4.25 -7.15 -8.35
N LEU A 63 4.84 -6.99 -9.53
CA LEU A 63 5.71 -5.84 -9.84
C LEU A 63 4.95 -4.52 -9.90
N ILE A 64 3.69 -4.52 -10.35
CA ILE A 64 2.86 -3.31 -10.34
C ILE A 64 2.46 -2.95 -8.90
N ALA A 65 2.04 -3.93 -8.09
CA ALA A 65 1.76 -3.73 -6.67
C ALA A 65 2.99 -3.22 -5.91
N ALA A 66 4.18 -3.79 -6.18
CA ALA A 66 5.45 -3.33 -5.62
C ALA A 66 5.76 -1.87 -5.97
N ARG A 67 5.45 -1.44 -7.21
CA ARG A 67 5.60 -0.04 -7.61
C ARG A 67 4.64 0.88 -6.85
N ALA A 68 3.39 0.46 -6.65
CA ALA A 68 2.43 1.21 -5.86
C ALA A 68 2.85 1.30 -4.38
N MET A 69 3.39 0.22 -3.81
CA MET A 69 3.96 0.20 -2.47
C MET A 69 5.11 1.21 -2.34
N ASN A 70 6.09 1.17 -3.25
CA ASN A 70 7.23 2.10 -3.24
C ASN A 70 6.79 3.56 -3.34
N ALA A 71 5.75 3.83 -4.13
CA ALA A 71 5.14 5.14 -4.25
C ALA A 71 4.57 5.63 -2.90
N GLY A 72 3.85 4.79 -2.17
CA GLY A 72 3.32 5.10 -0.83
C GLY A 72 4.41 5.24 0.24
N VAL A 73 5.38 4.32 0.27
CA VAL A 73 6.53 4.38 1.21
C VAL A 73 7.36 5.64 0.99
N GLY A 74 7.48 6.12 -0.26
CA GLY A 74 8.16 7.37 -0.57
C GLY A 74 7.57 8.58 0.15
N ILE A 75 6.25 8.59 0.39
CA ILE A 75 5.57 9.63 1.17
C ILE A 75 5.82 9.44 2.67
N LEU A 76 5.80 8.20 3.15
CA LEU A 76 6.00 7.91 4.58
C LEU A 76 7.44 8.11 5.05
N LYS A 77 8.45 7.90 4.19
CA LYS A 77 9.88 8.00 4.52
C LYS A 77 10.27 9.25 5.33
N PRO A 78 9.90 10.49 4.94
CA PRO A 78 10.22 11.69 5.73
C PRO A 78 9.50 11.78 7.08
N HIS A 79 8.42 11.02 7.29
CA HIS A 79 7.64 11.02 8.53
C HIS A 79 7.97 9.83 9.46
N LEU A 80 8.67 8.83 8.96
CA LEU A 80 9.22 7.71 9.74
C LEU A 80 10.55 8.13 10.36
N VAL A 81 10.50 8.98 11.39
CA VAL A 81 11.66 9.47 12.15
C VAL A 81 11.72 8.83 13.53
#